data_AF-A0A136N6L3-F1
#
_entry.id   AF-A0A136N6L3-F1
#
_cell.length_a   1.000
_cell.length_b   1.000
_cell.length_c   1.000
_cell.angle_alpha   90.00
_cell.angle_beta   90.00
_cell.angle_gamma   90.00
#
_symmetry.space_group_name_H-M   'P 1'
#
loop_
_entity.id
_entity.type
_entity.pdbx_description
1 polymer ?
#
loop_
_entity_poly.entity_id
_entity_poly.type
_entity_poly.pdbx_seq_one_letter_code
_entity_poly.pdbx_strand_id
1 'polypeptide(L)'
;MRNIILIALSICTFSQITFSQSSELDQLIGNDKKNEKEFARYAFKSSRVINGQSMEMLGKGVLDFRILHRFGTFKSGFSNFLA
;
A
#
# COMPACT_ATOMS: atom_id res chain seq x y z
N MET A 1 36.19 -28.56 -40.35
CA MET A 1 35.54 -27.32 -40.84
C MET A 1 34.01 -27.46 -40.91
N ARG A 2 33.46 -28.54 -41.49
CA ARG A 2 32.00 -28.80 -41.55
C ARG A 2 31.28 -28.74 -40.18
N ASN A 3 31.86 -29.35 -39.14
CA ASN A 3 31.21 -29.42 -37.82
C ASN A 3 31.20 -28.08 -37.06
N ILE A 4 32.17 -27.20 -37.33
CA ILE A 4 32.23 -25.86 -36.72
C ILE A 4 31.13 -24.96 -37.29
N ILE A 5 30.85 -25.08 -38.60
CA ILE A 5 29.77 -24.36 -39.28
C ILE A 5 28.40 -24.79 -38.74
N LEU A 6 28.20 -26.09 -38.49
CA LEU A 6 26.95 -26.61 -37.93
C LEU A 6 26.70 -26.15 -36.49
N ILE A 7 27.75 -26.06 -35.67
CA ILE A 7 27.66 -25.55 -34.29
C ILE A 7 27.32 -24.05 -34.30
N ALA A 8 27.97 -23.27 -35.18
CA ALA A 8 27.68 -21.84 -35.33
C ALA A 8 26.23 -21.58 -35.79
N LEU A 9 25.71 -22.41 -36.71
CA LEU A 9 24.33 -22.31 -37.19
C LEU A 9 23.30 -22.65 -36.10
N SER A 10 23.60 -23.65 -35.26
CA SER A 10 22.76 -24.05 -34.12
C SER A 10 22.68 -22.97 -33.02
N ILE A 11 23.79 -22.27 -32.77
CA ILE A 11 23.83 -21.15 -31.82
C ILE A 11 23.04 -19.94 -32.36
N CYS A 12 23.05 -19.74 -33.67
CA CYS A 12 22.34 -18.64 -34.32
C CYS A 12 20.82 -18.80 -34.30
N THR A 13 20.30 -20.04 -34.33
CA THR A 13 18.86 -20.31 -34.23
C THR A 13 18.34 -20.31 -32.79
N PHE A 14 19.20 -20.61 -31.80
CA PHE A 14 18.82 -20.60 -30.38
C PHE A 14 18.56 -19.18 -29.84
N SER A 15 19.15 -18.14 -30.45
CA SER A 15 18.94 -16.74 -30.05
C SER A 15 17.54 -16.20 -30.40
N GLN A 16 16.77 -16.90 -31.23
CA GLN A 16 15.42 -16.47 -31.64
C GLN A 16 14.32 -16.90 -30.66
N ILE A 17 14.64 -17.68 -29.62
CA ILE A 17 13.64 -18.23 -28.67
C ILE A 17 13.48 -17.34 -27.42
N THR A 18 14.28 -16.28 -27.27
CA THR A 18 14.12 -15.33 -26.15
C THR A 18 12.94 -14.38 -26.38
N PHE A 19 11.73 -14.89 -26.24
CA PHE A 19 10.55 -14.06 -25.99
C PHE A 19 10.62 -13.59 -24.53
N SER A 20 11.11 -12.37 -24.33
CA SER A 20 11.01 -11.69 -23.03
C SER A 20 9.53 -11.39 -22.74
N GLN A 21 9.07 -11.72 -21.53
CA GLN A 21 7.71 -11.42 -21.03
C GLN A 21 7.53 -9.91 -20.85
N SER A 22 7.37 -9.16 -21.93
CA SER A 22 7.08 -7.72 -21.83
C SER A 22 5.58 -7.43 -21.69
N SER A 23 4.69 -8.33 -22.12
CA SER A 23 3.26 -8.00 -22.22
C SER A 23 2.47 -8.20 -20.93
N GLU A 24 2.94 -9.01 -19.97
CA GLU A 24 2.14 -9.36 -18.79
C GLU A 24 2.14 -8.24 -17.74
N LEU A 25 3.29 -7.58 -17.54
CA LEU A 25 3.41 -6.36 -16.74
C LEU A 25 2.64 -5.19 -17.36
N ASP A 26 2.73 -5.02 -18.68
CA ASP A 26 2.04 -3.95 -19.41
C ASP A 26 0.51 -4.16 -19.43
N GLN A 27 0.04 -5.41 -19.38
CA GLN A 27 -1.39 -5.73 -19.22
C GLN A 27 -1.90 -5.53 -17.79
N LEU A 28 -1.05 -5.73 -16.78
CA LEU A 28 -1.38 -5.39 -15.39
C LEU A 28 -1.47 -3.87 -15.21
N ILE A 29 -0.55 -3.12 -15.80
CA ILE A 29 -0.49 -1.64 -15.70
C ILE A 29 -1.51 -0.97 -16.65
N GLY A 30 -1.72 -1.53 -17.84
CA GLY A 30 -2.56 -0.94 -18.90
C GLY A 30 -4.07 -1.04 -18.65
N ASN A 31 -4.50 -1.89 -17.71
CA ASN A 31 -5.90 -1.97 -17.28
C ASN A 31 -6.20 -1.11 -16.05
N ASP A 32 -5.20 -0.46 -15.46
CA ASP A 32 -5.41 0.48 -14.38
C ASP A 32 -5.90 1.80 -14.96
N LYS A 33 -7.23 1.90 -14.98
CA LYS A 33 -8.03 3.10 -14.72
C LYS A 33 -7.42 4.38 -15.29
N LYS A 34 -8.09 4.93 -16.32
CA LYS A 34 -8.03 6.36 -16.68
C LYS A 34 -7.60 7.15 -15.46
N ASN A 35 -6.49 7.89 -15.56
CA ASN A 35 -5.96 8.79 -14.54
C ASN A 35 -7.05 9.78 -14.07
N GLU A 36 -8.03 9.29 -13.32
CA GLU A 36 -8.98 10.08 -12.59
C GLU A 36 -8.15 10.72 -11.50
N LYS A 37 -8.08 12.04 -11.55
CA LYS A 37 -7.42 12.82 -10.50
C LYS A 37 -8.15 12.51 -9.20
N GLU A 38 -7.58 11.61 -8.40
CA GLU A 38 -8.06 11.37 -7.05
C GLU A 38 -7.69 12.57 -6.21
N PHE A 39 -8.71 13.32 -5.79
CA PHE A 39 -8.54 14.37 -4.81
C PHE A 39 -8.50 13.74 -3.42
N ALA A 40 -7.41 13.95 -2.71
CA ALA A 40 -7.32 13.61 -1.30
C ALA A 40 -8.40 14.38 -0.53
N ARG A 41 -9.36 13.65 0.05
CA ARG A 41 -10.49 14.25 0.77
C ARG A 41 -10.14 14.66 2.19
N TYR A 42 -9.19 13.96 2.82
CA TYR A 42 -8.80 14.15 4.21
C TYR A 42 -7.32 13.77 4.38
N ALA A 43 -6.56 14.52 5.16
CA ALA A 43 -5.22 14.12 5.61
C ALA A 43 -5.30 13.06 6.71
N PHE A 44 -6.30 13.18 7.60
CA PHE A 44 -6.63 12.21 8.63
C PHE A 44 -8.13 11.94 8.67
N LYS A 45 -8.54 10.70 8.85
CA LYS A 45 -9.97 10.33 8.88
C LYS A 45 -10.71 10.77 10.15
N SER A 46 -9.98 11.25 11.17
CA SER A 46 -10.51 11.56 12.50
C SER A 46 -9.92 12.85 13.06
N SER A 47 -10.60 13.41 14.06
CA SER A 47 -10.22 14.63 14.80
C SER A 47 -9.00 14.44 15.71
N ARG A 48 -8.50 13.20 15.89
CA ARG A 48 -7.35 12.87 16.74
C ARG A 48 -6.44 11.85 16.07
N VAL A 49 -5.14 12.08 16.17
CA VAL A 49 -4.09 11.17 15.70
C VAL A 49 -3.40 10.58 16.92
N ILE A 50 -3.73 9.33 17.26
CA ILE A 50 -3.24 8.66 18.47
C ILE A 50 -3.57 9.51 19.71
N ASN A 51 -2.57 10.17 20.31
CA ASN A 51 -2.70 11.05 21.48
C ASN A 51 -2.71 12.55 21.12
N GLY A 52 -2.48 12.90 19.86
CA GLY A 52 -2.43 14.27 19.35
C GLY A 52 -3.76 14.79 18.81
N GLN A 53 -3.86 16.09 18.54
CA GLN A 53 -5.01 16.65 17.80
C GLN A 53 -4.75 16.57 16.30
N SER A 54 -5.78 16.24 15.53
CA SER A 54 -5.75 16.35 14.07
C SER A 54 -6.04 17.80 13.65
N MET A 55 -5.66 18.15 12.42
CA MET A 55 -6.09 19.41 11.78
C MET A 55 -7.51 19.32 11.17
N GLU A 56 -8.11 18.14 11.16
CA GLU A 56 -9.41 17.86 10.56
C GLU A 56 -10.55 18.13 11.56
N MET A 57 -11.53 18.93 11.15
CA MET A 57 -12.71 19.26 11.97
C MET A 57 -13.81 18.21 11.85
N LEU A 58 -14.65 18.12 12.88
CA LEU A 58 -15.85 17.29 12.84
C LEU A 58 -16.83 17.85 11.81
N GLY A 59 -17.40 16.96 10.99
CA GLY A 59 -18.46 17.31 10.05
C GLY A 59 -19.72 17.79 10.76
N LYS A 60 -20.51 18.64 10.09
CA LYS A 60 -21.77 19.16 10.63
C LYS A 60 -22.73 18.01 10.97
N GLY A 61 -23.21 17.96 12.21
CA GLY A 61 -24.18 16.95 12.67
C GLY A 61 -23.57 15.59 13.03
N VAL A 62 -22.24 15.47 13.05
CA VAL A 62 -21.56 14.23 13.49
C VAL A 62 -21.36 14.27 15.01
N LEU A 63 -21.84 13.23 15.69
CA LEU A 63 -21.54 13.00 17.11
C LEU A 63 -20.24 12.20 17.24
N ASP A 64 -19.21 12.81 17.83
CA ASP A 64 -17.95 12.16 18.17
C ASP A 64 -17.99 11.70 19.63
N PHE A 65 -18.28 10.42 19.86
CA PHE A 65 -18.24 9.80 21.19
C PHE A 65 -17.02 8.89 21.32
N ARG A 66 -16.17 9.17 22.32
CA ARG A 66 -14.92 8.44 22.56
C ARG A 66 -14.83 8.02 24.01
N ILE A 67 -14.58 6.73 24.22
CA ILE A 67 -14.32 6.15 25.54
C ILE A 67 -12.80 6.07 25.69
N LEU A 68 -12.24 6.92 26.55
CA LEU A 68 -10.83 6.90 26.90
C LEU A 68 -10.70 6.17 28.24
N HIS A 69 -10.12 4.99 28.21
CA HIS A 69 -9.72 4.30 29.43
C HIS A 69 -8.25 4.62 29.72
N ARG A 70 -7.97 5.30 30.84
CA ARG A 70 -6.60 5.61 31.25
C ARG A 70 -6.21 4.68 32.39
N PHE A 71 -5.47 3.62 32.06
CA PHE A 71 -4.89 2.76 33.08
C PHE A 71 -3.87 3.54 33.95
N GLY A 72 -4.08 3.51 35.26
CA GLY A 72 -3.10 4.01 36.23
C GLY A 72 -1.87 3.09 36.38
N THR A 73 -0.88 3.54 37.14
CA THR A 73 0.31 2.73 37.44
C THR A 73 -0.08 1.47 38.21
N PHE A 74 0.48 0.33 37.82
CA PHE A 74 0.14 -0.98 38.41
C PHE A 74 0.37 -1.08 39.93
N LYS A 75 1.17 -0.17 40.51
CA LYS A 75 1.54 -0.16 41.93
C LYS A 75 0.47 0.44 42.86
N SER A 76 -0.58 1.08 42.34
CA SER A 76 -1.53 1.87 43.14
C SER A 76 -2.83 1.14 43.53
N GLY A 77 -2.92 -0.18 43.33
CA GLY A 77 -4.07 -0.99 43.74
C GLY A 77 -5.30 -0.86 42.82
N PHE A 78 -6.36 -1.62 43.12
CA PHE A 78 -7.54 -1.80 42.26
C PHE A 78 -8.37 -0.52 42.03
N SER A 79 -8.09 0.56 42.78
CA SER A 79 -8.78 1.84 42.69
C SER A 79 -8.56 2.58 41.36
N ASN A 80 -7.49 2.27 40.62
CA ASN A 80 -7.12 2.97 39.38
C ASN A 80 -7.54 2.26 38.08
N PHE A 81 -8.32 1.18 38.16
CA PHE A 81 -8.81 0.44 36.98
C PHE A 81 -10.17 0.93 36.46
N LEU A 82 -10.92 1.69 37.27
CA LEU A 82 -12.27 2.17 36.97
C LEU A 82 -12.37 3.70 36.93
N ALA A 83 -11.23 4.39 37.07
CA ALA A 83 -11.12 5.85 37.01
C ALA A 83 -10.81 6.35 35.60
#